data_AF-A0A8H7SQS7-F1
#
_entry.id   AF-A0A8H7SQS7-F1
#
_cell.length_a   1.000
_cell.length_b   1.000
_cell.length_c   1.000
_cell.angle_alpha   90.00
_cell.angle_beta   90.00
_cell.angle_gamma   90.00
#
_symmetry.space_group_name_H-M   'P 1'
#
loop_
_entity.id
_entity.type
_entity.pdbx_description
1 polymer ?
#
loop_
_entity_poly.entity_id
_entity_poly.type
_entity_poly.pdbx_seq_one_letter_code
_entity_poly.pdbx_strand_id
1 'polypeptide(L)'
;MSTAETWEYPEHKQFERVPTLDQVDPSDSKAIYAARNQKIRDDWVKAMEARLIKEKLDECYRTEGVNHYKSCRHLADMYLKSIKTHRVEGFRKST
;
A
#
# COMPACT_ATOMS: atom_id res chain seq x y z
N MET A 1 -33.84 -2.86 -22.81
CA MET A 1 -32.73 -3.82 -22.96
C MET A 1 -31.52 -3.19 -22.29
N SER A 2 -31.07 -3.76 -21.16
CA SER A 2 -29.91 -3.28 -20.40
C SER A 2 -28.65 -3.43 -21.24
N THR A 3 -28.00 -2.33 -21.58
CA THR A 3 -26.64 -2.35 -22.11
C THR A 3 -25.73 -2.88 -21.01
N ALA A 4 -25.21 -4.08 -21.17
CA ALA A 4 -24.14 -4.56 -20.31
C ALA A 4 -22.94 -3.64 -20.54
N GLU A 5 -22.65 -2.78 -19.55
CA GLU A 5 -21.43 -1.98 -19.55
C GLU A 5 -20.24 -2.95 -19.60
N THR A 6 -19.44 -2.85 -20.67
CA THR A 6 -18.16 -3.53 -20.76
C THR A 6 -17.31 -2.99 -19.62
N TRP A 7 -17.01 -3.83 -18.63
CA TRP A 7 -16.09 -3.43 -17.57
C TRP A 7 -14.70 -3.28 -18.20
N GLU A 8 -14.28 -2.03 -18.40
CA GLU A 8 -12.92 -1.71 -18.77
C GLU A 8 -12.17 -1.31 -17.50
N TYR A 9 -10.94 -1.79 -17.34
CA TYR A 9 -10.16 -1.44 -16.16
C TYR A 9 -9.89 0.07 -16.20
N PRO A 10 -10.32 0.85 -15.20
CA PRO A 10 -10.13 2.29 -15.22
C PRO A 10 -8.65 2.64 -15.32
N GLU A 11 -8.32 3.69 -16.07
CA GLU A 11 -6.96 4.22 -16.10
C GLU A 11 -6.44 4.51 -14.68
N HIS A 12 -5.13 4.38 -14.50
CA HIS A 12 -4.52 4.62 -13.20
C HIS A 12 -4.70 6.09 -12.78
N LYS A 13 -5.59 6.31 -11.80
CA LYS A 13 -5.88 7.64 -11.28
C LYS A 13 -4.71 8.23 -10.49
N GLN A 14 -4.18 9.35 -10.97
CA GLN A 14 -3.16 10.12 -10.26
C GLN A 14 -3.80 11.07 -9.25
N PHE A 15 -3.21 11.16 -8.06
CA PHE A 15 -3.64 12.07 -7.00
C PHE A 15 -2.53 13.07 -6.70
N GLU A 16 -2.89 14.35 -6.58
CA GLU A 16 -1.94 15.39 -6.18
C GLU A 16 -1.47 15.19 -4.73
N ARG A 17 -0.23 15.59 -4.47
CA ARG A 17 0.35 15.56 -3.12
C ARG A 17 -0.06 16.80 -2.35
N VAL A 18 -0.81 16.58 -1.29
CA VAL A 18 -1.18 17.58 -0.29
C VAL A 18 -0.25 17.53 0.93
N PRO A 19 -0.17 18.62 1.72
CA PRO A 19 0.58 18.65 2.97
C PRO A 19 0.13 17.56 3.96
N THR A 20 1.01 17.16 4.86
CA THR A 20 0.67 16.20 5.94
C THR A 20 -0.23 16.85 6.98
N LEU A 21 -0.90 16.03 7.79
CA LEU A 21 -1.80 16.48 8.87
C LEU A 21 -1.14 17.50 9.82
N ASP A 22 0.17 17.40 10.05
CA ASP A 22 0.92 18.30 10.95
C ASP A 22 1.17 19.70 10.36
N GLN A 23 1.08 19.83 9.03
CA GLN A 23 1.39 21.06 8.29
C GLN A 23 0.14 21.85 7.91
N VAL A 24 -1.04 21.29 8.11
CA VAL A 24 -2.32 21.88 7.72
C VAL A 24 -2.86 22.76 8.85
N ASP A 25 -3.43 23.91 8.48
CA ASP A 25 -4.15 24.78 9.41
C ASP A 25 -5.37 24.05 10.01
N PRO A 26 -5.48 23.93 11.36
CA PRO A 26 -6.61 23.29 12.03
C PRO A 26 -7.98 23.90 11.71
N SER A 27 -8.03 25.15 11.24
CA SER A 27 -9.28 25.85 10.90
C SER A 27 -9.82 25.47 9.51
N ASP A 28 -8.97 24.98 8.59
CA ASP A 28 -9.39 24.57 7.25
C ASP A 28 -9.81 23.10 7.20
N SER A 29 -11.12 22.87 7.34
CA SER A 29 -11.72 21.54 7.26
C SER A 29 -11.44 20.82 5.93
N LYS A 30 -11.34 21.54 4.81
CA LYS A 30 -11.10 20.93 3.49
C LYS A 30 -9.67 20.41 3.39
N ALA A 31 -8.70 21.21 3.82
CA ALA A 31 -7.31 20.80 3.83
C ALA A 31 -7.07 19.60 4.76
N ILE A 32 -7.71 19.58 5.93
CA ILE A 32 -7.64 18.44 6.87
C ILE A 32 -8.20 17.17 6.21
N TYR A 33 -9.36 17.28 5.56
CA TYR A 33 -9.99 16.15 4.88
C TYR A 33 -9.09 15.59 3.76
N ALA A 34 -8.47 16.47 2.97
CA ALA A 34 -7.54 16.07 1.92
C ALA A 34 -6.31 15.33 2.49
N ALA A 35 -5.70 15.86 3.56
CA ALA A 35 -4.55 15.25 4.22
C ALA A 35 -4.87 13.88 4.82
N ARG A 36 -6.04 13.72 5.45
CA ARG A 36 -6.52 12.42 5.96
C ARG A 36 -6.64 11.39 4.83
N ASN A 37 -7.25 11.79 3.72
CA ASN A 37 -7.42 10.90 2.57
C ASN A 37 -6.08 10.54 1.93
N GLN A 38 -5.12 11.47 1.85
CA GLN A 38 -3.77 11.15 1.38
C GLN A 38 -3.10 10.11 2.26
N LYS A 39 -3.10 10.30 3.59
CA LYS A 39 -2.51 9.31 4.51
C LYS A 39 -3.12 7.91 4.33
N ILE A 40 -4.44 7.82 4.19
CA ILE A 40 -5.11 6.52 3.98
C ILE A 40 -4.66 5.89 2.65
N ARG A 41 -4.59 6.67 1.56
CA ARG A 41 -4.13 6.16 0.27
C ARG A 41 -2.70 5.63 0.36
N ASP A 42 -1.80 6.40 0.99
CA ASP A 42 -0.39 6.02 1.15
C ASP A 42 -0.23 4.74 2.00
N ASP A 43 -1.02 4.61 3.08
CA ASP A 43 -1.06 3.41 3.91
C ASP A 43 -1.52 2.17 3.09
N TRP A 44 -2.51 2.33 2.21
CA TRP A 44 -2.96 1.27 1.30
C TRP A 44 -1.91 0.90 0.25
N VAL A 45 -1.22 1.88 -0.33
CA VAL A 45 -0.13 1.63 -1.28
C VAL A 45 0.96 0.78 -0.61
N LYS A 46 1.38 1.14 0.60
CA LYS A 46 2.34 0.36 1.39
C LYS A 46 1.85 -1.07 1.66
N ALA A 47 0.58 -1.24 2.02
CA ALA A 47 0.02 -2.58 2.24
C ALA A 47 0.04 -3.42 0.95
N MET A 48 -0.20 -2.81 -0.21
CA MET A 48 -0.11 -3.48 -1.51
C MET A 48 1.33 -3.80 -1.89
N GLU A 49 2.30 -2.95 -1.58
CA GLU A 49 3.73 -3.26 -1.74
C GLU A 49 4.14 -4.49 -0.91
N ALA A 50 3.70 -4.56 0.35
CA ALA A 50 3.95 -5.73 1.20
C ALA A 50 3.33 -7.02 0.63
N ARG A 51 2.16 -6.91 0.00
CA ARG A 51 1.51 -8.02 -0.70
C ARG A 51 2.32 -8.48 -1.91
N LEU A 52 2.85 -7.57 -2.72
CA LEU A 52 3.71 -7.93 -3.85
C LEU A 52 4.98 -8.66 -3.42
N ILE A 53 5.59 -8.23 -2.31
CA ILE A 53 6.76 -8.93 -1.73
C ILE A 53 6.36 -10.36 -1.33
N LYS A 54 5.19 -10.54 -0.71
CA LYS A 54 4.68 -11.87 -0.35
C LYS A 54 4.45 -12.75 -1.57
N GLU A 55 3.83 -12.23 -2.62
CA GLU A 55 3.56 -12.98 -3.85
C GLU A 55 4.87 -13.45 -4.51
N LYS A 56 5.88 -12.57 -4.57
CA LYS A 56 7.23 -12.95 -5.06
C LYS A 56 7.92 -13.97 -4.16
N LEU A 57 7.74 -13.88 -2.83
CA LEU A 57 8.28 -14.86 -1.89
C LEU A 57 7.63 -16.23 -2.10
N ASP A 58 6.31 -16.28 -2.24
CA ASP A 58 5.56 -17.50 -2.51
C ASP A 58 5.99 -18.12 -3.85
N GLU A 59 6.21 -17.30 -4.88
CA GLU A 59 6.76 -17.73 -6.17
C GLU A 59 8.17 -18.34 -6.01
N CYS A 60 9.08 -17.64 -5.33
CA CYS A 60 10.44 -18.13 -5.08
C CYS A 60 10.45 -19.47 -4.33
N TYR A 61 9.55 -19.65 -3.36
CA TYR A 61 9.41 -20.90 -2.61
C TYR A 61 8.92 -22.05 -3.50
N ARG A 62 8.04 -21.76 -4.47
CA ARG A 62 7.55 -22.76 -5.44
C ARG A 62 8.64 -23.14 -6.45
N THR A 63 9.48 -22.20 -6.89
CA THR A 63 10.51 -22.46 -7.90
C THR A 63 11.74 -23.15 -7.34
N GLU A 64 12.24 -22.71 -6.18
CA GLU A 64 13.51 -23.20 -5.60
C GLU A 64 13.35 -24.50 -4.81
N GLY A 65 12.13 -24.83 -4.38
CA GLY A 65 11.85 -26.02 -3.57
C GLY A 65 12.76 -26.05 -2.33
N VAL A 66 13.55 -27.11 -2.16
CA VAL A 66 14.41 -27.32 -0.98
C VAL A 66 15.48 -26.23 -0.80
N ASN A 67 15.87 -25.51 -1.86
CA ASN A 67 16.92 -24.49 -1.82
C ASN A 67 16.42 -23.10 -1.35
N HIS A 68 15.14 -22.96 -0.99
CA HIS A 68 14.52 -21.68 -0.65
C HIS A 68 15.24 -20.94 0.49
N TYR A 69 15.90 -21.65 1.41
CA TYR A 69 16.66 -21.06 2.53
C TYR A 69 17.82 -20.16 2.10
N LYS A 70 18.46 -20.45 0.97
CA LYS A 70 19.58 -19.66 0.46
C LYS A 70 19.12 -18.63 -0.55
N SER A 71 18.31 -19.04 -1.52
CA SER A 71 17.90 -18.18 -2.64
C SER A 71 16.86 -17.12 -2.22
N CYS A 72 15.88 -17.49 -1.38
CA CYS A 72 14.73 -16.64 -1.08
C CYS A 72 14.87 -15.83 0.23
N ARG A 73 16.01 -15.91 0.92
CA ARG A 73 16.23 -15.26 2.23
C ARG A 73 15.99 -13.75 2.19
N HIS A 74 16.48 -13.09 1.15
CA HIS A 74 16.32 -11.64 1.01
C HIS A 74 14.84 -11.22 0.90
N LEU A 75 14.00 -11.99 0.18
CA LEU A 75 12.57 -11.75 0.09
C LEU A 75 11.88 -11.99 1.44
N ALA A 76 12.30 -13.02 2.18
CA ALA A 76 11.77 -13.30 3.51
C ALA A 76 12.10 -12.17 4.49
N ASP A 77 13.35 -11.68 4.49
CA ASP A 77 13.78 -10.56 5.33
C ASP A 77 13.03 -9.26 4.98
N MET A 78 12.85 -8.99 3.68
CA MET A 78 12.04 -7.86 3.20
C MET A 78 10.57 -7.97 3.63
N TYR A 79 9.98 -9.16 3.55
CA TYR A 79 8.60 -9.41 3.97
C TYR A 79 8.43 -9.24 5.48
N LEU A 80 9.36 -9.77 6.28
CA LEU A 80 9.34 -9.60 7.74
C LEU A 80 9.47 -8.13 8.15
N LYS A 81 10.29 -7.36 7.44
CA LYS A 81 10.37 -5.91 7.62
C LYS A 81 9.06 -5.23 7.22
N SER A 82 8.48 -5.62 6.08
CA SER A 82 7.27 -4.98 5.56
C SER A 82 6.06 -5.20 6.46
N ILE A 83 5.89 -6.39 7.04
CA ILE A 83 4.80 -6.70 8.00
C ILE A 83 4.81 -5.75 9.20
N LYS A 84 5.98 -5.31 9.65
CA LYS A 84 6.12 -4.40 10.80
C LYS A 84 5.76 -2.95 10.44
N THR A 85 6.07 -2.51 9.23
CA THR A 85 6.01 -1.08 8.86
C THR A 85 4.90 -0.71 7.87
N HIS A 86 4.39 -1.63 7.07
CA HIS A 86 3.43 -1.37 5.98
C HIS A 86 1.98 -1.69 6.38
N ARG A 87 1.65 -1.50 7.65
CA ARG A 87 0.28 -1.72 8.14
C ARG A 87 -0.56 -0.49 7.86
N VAL A 88 -1.86 -0.70 7.61
CA VAL A 88 -2.82 0.40 7.55
C VAL A 88 -3.06 0.88 8.98
N GLU A 89 -2.57 2.06 9.30
CA GLU A 89 -2.65 2.65 10.65
C GLU A 89 -3.83 3.62 10.76
N GLY A 90 -4.24 4.19 9.64
CA GLY A 90 -5.34 5.14 9.58
C GLY A 90 -4.93 6.54 10.08
N PHE A 91 -5.79 7.52 9.87
CA PHE A 91 -5.46 8.94 10.06
C PHE A 91 -5.36 9.39 11.53
N ARG A 92 -5.86 8.60 12.48
CA ARG A 92 -5.91 8.96 13.91
C ARG A 92 -4.64 8.59 14.67
N LYS A 93 -3.81 7.71 14.12
CA LYS A 93 -2.54 7.38 14.72
C LYS A 93 -1.61 8.56 14.50
N SER A 94 -1.52 9.44 15.49
CA SER A 94 -0.38 10.36 15.59
C SER A 94 0.85 9.49 15.85
N THR A 95 1.93 9.79 15.14
CA THR A 95 3.24 9.23 15.52
C THR A 95 3.60 9.71 16.91
#